data_AF-A0A538UAD2-F1
#
_entry.id   AF-A0A538UAD2-F1
#
_cell.length_a   1.000
_cell.length_b   1.000
_cell.length_c   1.000
_cell.angle_alpha   90.00
_cell.angle_beta   90.00
_cell.angle_gamma   90.00
#
_symmetry.space_group_name_H-M   'P 1'
#
loop_
_entity.id
_entity.type
_entity.pdbx_description
1 polymer ?
#
loop_
_entity_poly.entity_id
_entity_poly.type
_entity_poly.pdbx_seq_one_letter_code
_entity_poly.pdbx_strand_id
1 'polypeptide(L)'
;MPRDSSPSRGRFPRAPWIARGALALVLLGGGAVAFVKHQDEDNRFCIACHLHREQYDAMVSAPPTTLAAAHHRARGAGHPERCFTCHSGEGLGGWSAVTLLSAWDAARWVAGDRHEPRSMRLPVSNQACLKCHDSDLRAQKRDEQKFHGIPDHRHKTLPCVSCHRTHDRGRRERRFLDDVNVRSQCQRCHRDLEES
;
A
#
# COMPACT_ATOMS: atom_id res chain seq x y z
N MET A 1 55.37 -19.51 -55.75
CA MET A 1 54.09 -18.96 -55.23
C MET A 1 53.99 -19.32 -53.75
N PRO A 2 54.10 -18.36 -52.81
CA PRO A 2 53.94 -18.65 -51.39
C PRO A 2 52.44 -18.74 -51.06
N ARG A 3 52.04 -19.83 -50.37
CA ARG A 3 50.69 -19.99 -49.83
C ARG A 3 50.57 -19.12 -48.58
N ASP A 4 49.72 -18.11 -48.67
CA ASP A 4 49.39 -17.20 -47.59
C ASP A 4 48.49 -17.92 -46.56
N SER A 5 49.08 -18.41 -45.47
CA SER A 5 48.34 -19.04 -44.38
C SER A 5 47.84 -17.98 -43.40
N SER A 6 46.71 -17.35 -43.75
CA SER A 6 45.95 -16.53 -42.81
C SER A 6 45.39 -17.40 -41.68
N PRO A 7 45.70 -17.10 -40.40
CA PRO A 7 45.13 -17.83 -39.28
C PRO A 7 43.63 -17.54 -39.17
N SER A 8 42.83 -18.60 -39.22
CA SER A 8 41.39 -18.52 -38.99
C SER A 8 41.15 -18.01 -37.57
N ARG A 9 40.60 -16.80 -37.45
CA ARG A 9 40.16 -16.25 -36.16
C ARG A 9 39.05 -17.14 -35.61
N GLY A 10 39.40 -18.07 -34.73
CA GLY A 10 38.47 -18.92 -34.01
C GLY A 10 37.42 -18.05 -33.31
N ARG A 11 36.18 -18.09 -33.79
CA ARG A 11 35.03 -17.53 -33.08
C ARG A 11 34.84 -18.35 -31.82
N PHE A 12 35.37 -17.88 -30.70
CA PHE A 12 34.98 -18.40 -29.39
C PHE A 12 33.45 -18.36 -29.28
N PRO A 13 32.76 -19.48 -28.97
CA PRO A 13 31.31 -19.49 -28.84
C PRO A 13 30.94 -18.70 -27.58
N ARG A 14 30.61 -17.41 -27.76
CA ARG A 14 30.15 -16.52 -26.69
C ARG A 14 28.72 -16.82 -26.24
N ALA A 15 27.96 -17.59 -27.02
CA ALA A 15 26.56 -17.95 -26.79
C ALA A 15 26.25 -18.61 -25.42
N PRO A 16 27.00 -19.64 -24.95
CA PRO A 16 26.70 -20.27 -23.65
C PRO A 16 26.92 -19.35 -22.45
N TRP A 17 27.86 -18.40 -22.52
CA TRP A 17 28.11 -17.46 -21.43
C TRP A 17 27.03 -16.40 -21.33
N ILE A 18 26.54 -15.90 -22.46
CA ILE A 18 25.42 -14.95 -22.52
C ILE A 18 24.14 -15.60 -21.95
N ALA A 19 23.84 -16.83 -22.37
CA ALA A 19 22.67 -17.56 -21.88
C ALA A 19 22.73 -17.84 -20.37
N ARG A 20 23.90 -18.26 -19.85
CA ARG A 20 24.11 -18.48 -18.41
C ARG A 20 24.02 -17.18 -17.61
N GLY A 21 24.59 -16.09 -18.13
CA GLY A 21 24.48 -14.77 -17.51
C GLY A 21 23.04 -14.29 -17.45
N ALA A 22 22.28 -14.43 -18.53
CA ALA A 22 20.87 -14.08 -18.58
C ALA A 22 20.03 -14.90 -17.58
N LEU A 23 20.25 -16.22 -17.51
CA LEU A 23 19.57 -17.08 -16.55
C LEU A 23 19.88 -16.69 -15.11
N ALA A 24 21.15 -16.42 -14.79
CA ALA A 24 21.54 -15.98 -13.46
C ALA A 24 20.84 -14.66 -13.07
N LEU A 25 20.76 -13.70 -13.99
CA LEU A 25 20.04 -12.43 -13.76
C LEU A 25 18.55 -12.65 -13.52
N VAL A 26 17.90 -13.54 -14.29
CA VAL A 26 16.48 -13.87 -14.10
C VAL A 26 16.25 -14.53 -12.74
N LEU A 27 17.09 -15.48 -12.33
CA LEU A 27 16.97 -16.15 -11.04
C LEU A 27 17.19 -15.18 -9.87
N LEU A 28 18.19 -14.30 -9.97
CA LEU A 28 18.43 -13.28 -8.95
C LEU A 28 17.28 -12.27 -8.86
N GLY A 29 16.80 -11.77 -10.00
CA GLY A 29 15.67 -10.84 -10.05
C GLY A 29 14.38 -11.47 -9.52
N GLY A 30 14.06 -12.69 -9.96
CA GLY A 30 12.90 -13.45 -9.49
C GLY A 30 12.99 -13.78 -8.00
N GLY A 31 14.17 -14.18 -7.51
CA GLY A 31 14.40 -14.43 -6.09
C GLY A 31 14.21 -13.20 -5.22
N ALA A 32 14.70 -12.03 -5.66
CA ALA A 32 14.51 -10.77 -4.95
C ALA A 32 13.02 -10.37 -4.87
N VAL A 33 12.27 -10.49 -5.98
CA VAL A 33 10.82 -10.22 -5.99
C VAL A 33 10.07 -11.17 -5.07
N ALA A 34 10.38 -12.47 -5.11
CA ALA A 34 9.76 -13.46 -4.25
C ALA A 34 10.05 -13.19 -2.76
N PHE A 35 11.28 -12.79 -2.43
CA PHE A 35 11.66 -12.40 -1.08
C PHE A 35 10.86 -11.18 -0.59
N VAL A 36 10.79 -10.10 -1.38
CA VAL A 36 9.99 -8.91 -1.04
C VAL A 36 8.52 -9.29 -0.83
N LYS A 37 7.95 -10.09 -1.74
CA LYS A 37 6.56 -10.57 -1.60
C LYS A 37 6.34 -11.38 -0.33
N HIS A 38 7.30 -12.21 0.07
CA HIS A 38 7.22 -12.92 1.33
C HIS A 38 7.29 -11.98 2.54
N GLN A 39 8.08 -10.91 2.47
CA GLN A 39 8.13 -9.91 3.53
C GLN A 39 6.86 -9.03 3.61
N ASP A 40 6.21 -8.76 2.47
CA ASP A 40 4.91 -8.05 2.39
C ASP A 40 3.81 -8.77 3.22
N GLU A 41 4.02 -10.05 3.52
CA GLU A 41 3.13 -10.88 4.32
C GLU A 41 3.32 -10.77 5.83
N ASP A 42 4.42 -10.16 6.30
CA ASP A 42 4.71 -10.02 7.72
C ASP A 42 4.62 -8.56 8.17
N ASN A 43 3.58 -8.23 8.95
CA ASN A 43 3.45 -6.90 9.54
C ASN A 43 4.67 -6.50 10.40
N ARG A 44 5.41 -7.48 10.95
CA ARG A 44 6.62 -7.21 11.74
C ARG A 44 7.76 -6.68 10.87
N PHE A 45 7.83 -7.08 9.62
CA PHE A 45 8.80 -6.55 8.68
C PHE A 45 8.57 -5.06 8.44
N CYS A 46 7.32 -4.64 8.25
CA CYS A 46 6.97 -3.24 8.05
C CYS A 46 7.42 -2.32 9.19
N ILE A 47 7.44 -2.83 10.43
CA ILE A 47 7.82 -2.05 11.62
C ILE A 47 9.29 -2.23 12.03
N ALA A 48 10.08 -3.03 11.32
CA ALA A 48 11.44 -3.37 11.71
C ALA A 48 12.42 -2.18 11.59
N CYS A 49 12.17 -1.24 10.67
CA CYS A 49 13.09 -0.15 10.33
C CYS A 49 12.65 1.24 10.83
N HIS A 50 11.86 1.34 11.90
CA HIS A 50 11.28 2.59 12.44
C HIS A 50 10.18 3.24 11.60
N LEU A 51 9.08 2.51 11.48
CA LEU A 51 7.85 3.12 11.02
C LEU A 51 6.70 2.43 11.73
N HIS A 52 5.86 3.21 12.39
CA HIS A 52 4.51 2.80 12.77
C HIS A 52 4.36 1.86 13.98
N ARG A 53 5.24 1.92 14.99
CA ARG A 53 5.08 1.06 16.19
C ARG A 53 3.77 1.32 16.92
N GLU A 54 3.41 2.58 17.15
CA GLU A 54 2.16 2.95 17.79
C GLU A 54 0.95 2.48 16.96
N GLN A 55 0.97 2.69 15.65
CA GLN A 55 -0.10 2.28 14.74
C GLN A 55 -0.21 0.75 14.67
N TYR A 56 0.91 0.03 14.71
CA TYR A 56 0.93 -1.43 14.79
C TYR A 56 0.34 -1.93 16.11
N ASP A 57 0.79 -1.40 17.24
CA ASP A 57 0.28 -1.76 18.56
C ASP A 57 -1.22 -1.47 18.66
N ALA A 58 -1.68 -0.33 18.11
CA ALA A 58 -3.10 -0.02 17.98
C ALA A 58 -3.85 -0.99 17.06
N MET A 59 -3.26 -1.37 15.93
CA MET A 59 -3.85 -2.33 14.96
C MET A 59 -4.01 -3.74 15.56
N VAL A 60 -3.05 -4.20 16.37
CA VAL A 60 -3.13 -5.54 17.00
C VAL A 60 -3.89 -5.54 18.33
N SER A 61 -4.29 -4.36 18.82
CA SER A 61 -5.00 -4.21 20.09
C SER A 61 -6.35 -4.95 20.14
N ALA A 62 -6.76 -5.31 21.36
CA ALA A 62 -8.05 -5.90 21.67
C ALA A 62 -8.63 -5.20 22.92
N PRO A 63 -9.86 -4.68 22.88
CA PRO A 63 -10.77 -4.59 21.72
C PRO A 63 -10.25 -3.63 20.62
N PRO A 64 -10.76 -3.71 19.37
CA PRO A 64 -10.32 -2.82 18.30
C PRO A 64 -10.74 -1.38 18.59
N THR A 65 -9.76 -0.47 18.66
CA THR A 65 -9.99 0.97 18.87
C THR A 65 -9.80 1.82 17.61
N THR A 66 -9.37 1.21 16.51
CA THR A 66 -9.13 1.86 15.21
C THR A 66 -9.76 1.02 14.10
N LEU A 67 -10.00 1.64 12.95
CA LEU A 67 -10.49 0.91 11.78
C LEU A 67 -9.43 -0.09 11.27
N ALA A 68 -8.14 0.22 11.41
CA ALA A 68 -7.04 -0.71 11.13
C ALA A 68 -7.17 -1.97 11.99
N ALA A 69 -7.45 -1.82 13.28
CA ALA A 69 -7.62 -2.95 14.19
C ALA A 69 -8.85 -3.79 13.84
N ALA A 70 -9.94 -3.15 13.41
CA ALA A 70 -11.12 -3.85 12.93
C ALA A 70 -10.80 -4.69 11.67
N HIS A 71 -10.07 -4.13 10.70
CA HIS A 71 -9.63 -4.85 9.51
C HIS A 71 -8.67 -5.99 9.85
N HIS A 72 -7.67 -5.76 10.69
CA HIS A 72 -6.71 -6.79 11.06
C HIS A 72 -7.37 -8.03 11.70
N ARG A 73 -8.49 -7.82 12.42
CA ARG A 73 -9.28 -8.91 13.02
C ARG A 73 -10.36 -9.45 12.11
N ALA A 74 -10.70 -8.76 11.02
CA ALA A 74 -11.69 -9.22 10.06
C ALA A 74 -11.17 -10.48 9.36
N ARG A 75 -12.02 -11.51 9.31
CA ARG A 75 -11.74 -12.77 8.60
C ARG A 75 -12.54 -12.90 7.30
N GLY A 76 -13.29 -11.85 6.94
CA GLY A 76 -14.36 -11.89 5.93
C GLY A 76 -13.89 -12.01 4.48
N ALA A 77 -12.66 -11.60 4.15
CA ALA A 77 -12.12 -11.65 2.78
C ALA A 77 -11.30 -12.91 2.49
N GLY A 78 -11.27 -13.89 3.39
CA GLY A 78 -10.46 -15.11 3.23
C GLY A 78 -8.96 -14.92 3.54
N HIS A 79 -8.55 -13.73 3.99
CA HIS A 79 -7.20 -13.46 4.49
C HIS A 79 -7.24 -12.51 5.69
N PRO A 80 -6.33 -12.65 6.67
CA PRO A 80 -6.14 -11.61 7.68
C PRO A 80 -5.62 -10.34 7.00
N GLU A 81 -6.22 -9.19 7.31
CA GLU A 81 -5.71 -7.93 6.76
C GLU A 81 -4.35 -7.59 7.36
N ARG A 82 -3.43 -7.20 6.47
CA ARG A 82 -2.03 -6.88 6.74
C ARG A 82 -1.76 -5.43 6.33
N CYS A 83 -0.67 -4.85 6.81
CA CYS A 83 -0.25 -3.50 6.42
C CYS A 83 -0.22 -3.37 4.89
N PHE A 84 0.34 -4.39 4.22
CA PHE A 84 0.49 -4.35 2.77
C PHE A 84 -0.83 -4.46 2.00
N THR A 85 -1.93 -5.00 2.57
CA THR A 85 -3.19 -5.11 1.82
C THR A 85 -3.68 -3.75 1.32
N CYS A 86 -3.55 -2.72 2.18
CA CYS A 86 -3.91 -1.34 1.86
C CYS A 86 -2.73 -0.54 1.28
N HIS A 87 -1.51 -0.80 1.74
CA HIS A 87 -0.32 -0.01 1.38
C HIS A 87 0.46 -0.52 0.16
N SER A 88 -0.01 -1.57 -0.54
CA SER A 88 0.69 -2.18 -1.68
C SER A 88 0.87 -1.28 -2.90
N GLY A 89 0.18 -0.14 -2.96
CA GLY A 89 -0.06 0.58 -4.21
C GLY A 89 -0.97 -0.19 -5.18
N GLU A 90 -1.27 0.43 -6.32
CA GLU A 90 -2.13 -0.12 -7.37
C GLU A 90 -1.34 -0.75 -8.50
N GLY A 91 -1.66 -2.00 -8.83
CA GLY A 91 -1.01 -2.74 -9.92
C GLY A 91 0.50 -2.88 -9.76
N LEU A 92 1.18 -3.24 -10.85
CA LEU A 92 2.64 -3.42 -10.85
C LEU A 92 3.37 -2.09 -10.67
N GLY A 93 2.84 -1.00 -11.22
CA GLY A 93 3.44 0.34 -11.13
C GLY A 93 3.44 0.87 -9.70
N GLY A 94 2.28 0.83 -9.02
CA GLY A 94 2.16 1.23 -7.62
C GLY A 94 2.97 0.34 -6.69
N TRP A 95 2.93 -0.98 -6.90
CA TRP A 95 3.76 -1.92 -6.13
C TRP A 95 5.26 -1.63 -6.28
N SER A 96 5.72 -1.34 -7.50
CA SER A 96 7.12 -0.98 -7.75
C SER A 96 7.50 0.33 -7.07
N ALA A 97 6.63 1.34 -7.11
CA ALA A 97 6.86 2.62 -6.44
C ALA A 97 6.98 2.47 -4.91
N VAL A 98 6.07 1.69 -4.30
CA VAL A 98 6.13 1.38 -2.87
C VAL A 98 7.39 0.60 -2.53
N THR A 99 7.73 -0.42 -3.32
CA THR A 99 8.94 -1.23 -3.09
C THR A 99 10.22 -0.41 -3.17
N LEU A 100 10.35 0.45 -4.18
CA LEU A 100 11.51 1.34 -4.32
C LEU A 100 11.59 2.36 -3.18
N LEU A 101 10.46 2.90 -2.76
CA LEU A 101 10.39 3.80 -1.61
C LEU A 101 10.82 3.09 -0.32
N SER A 102 10.31 1.89 -0.07
CA SER A 102 10.70 1.07 1.09
C SER A 102 12.18 0.71 1.08
N ALA A 103 12.74 0.37 -0.09
CA ALA A 103 14.16 0.10 -0.24
C ALA A 103 15.01 1.35 0.04
N TRP A 104 14.57 2.52 -0.42
CA TRP A 104 15.21 3.80 -0.14
C TRP A 104 15.18 4.13 1.35
N ASP A 105 14.04 3.99 2.01
CA ASP A 105 13.90 4.28 3.44
C ASP A 105 14.72 3.29 4.28
N ALA A 106 14.78 2.01 3.89
CA ALA A 106 15.68 1.02 4.51
C ALA A 106 17.17 1.41 4.35
N ALA A 107 17.57 1.86 3.15
CA ALA A 107 18.94 2.32 2.91
C ALA A 107 19.29 3.54 3.77
N ARG A 108 18.38 4.52 3.90
CA ARG A 108 18.56 5.68 4.80
C ARG A 108 18.68 5.26 6.25
N TRP A 109 17.85 4.32 6.71
CA TRP A 109 17.91 3.80 8.07
C TRP A 109 19.25 3.12 8.36
N VAL A 110 19.75 2.30 7.43
CA VAL A 110 21.08 1.66 7.53
C VAL A 110 22.19 2.70 7.56
N ALA A 111 22.05 3.79 6.77
CA ALA A 111 22.97 4.92 6.77
C ALA A 111 22.87 5.81 8.03
N GLY A 112 21.98 5.50 8.98
CA GLY A 112 21.84 6.20 10.26
C GLY A 112 20.78 7.30 10.29
N ASP A 113 20.10 7.58 9.18
CA ASP A 113 18.96 8.49 9.17
C ASP A 113 17.68 7.77 9.60
N ARG A 114 17.35 7.90 10.89
CA ARG A 114 16.28 7.13 11.56
C ARG A 114 15.06 7.97 11.93
N HIS A 115 14.80 9.05 11.18
CA HIS A 115 13.63 9.91 11.44
C HIS A 115 12.37 9.31 10.83
N GLU A 116 11.32 9.16 11.65
CA GLU A 116 10.02 8.72 11.16
C GLU A 116 9.36 9.81 10.27
N PRO A 117 8.89 9.48 9.06
CA PRO A 117 8.13 10.39 8.23
C PRO A 117 6.85 10.86 8.93
N ARG A 118 6.61 12.18 8.90
CA ARG A 118 5.36 12.79 9.44
C ARG A 118 4.14 12.60 8.55
N SER A 119 4.32 12.07 7.34
CA SER A 119 3.26 11.86 6.35
C SER A 119 3.65 10.77 5.35
N MET A 120 2.65 10.08 4.81
CA MET A 120 2.88 9.14 3.71
C MET A 120 3.32 9.88 2.43
N ARG A 121 4.40 9.43 1.80
CA ARG A 121 4.82 9.91 0.46
C ARG A 121 3.96 9.33 -0.65
N LEU A 122 3.44 8.11 -0.45
CA LEU A 122 2.51 7.43 -1.34
C LEU A 122 1.19 7.23 -0.59
N PRO A 123 0.19 8.13 -0.76
CA PRO A 123 -1.06 8.02 -0.04
C PRO A 123 -1.88 6.81 -0.49
N VAL A 124 -2.62 6.22 0.45
CA VAL A 124 -3.58 5.15 0.16
C VAL A 124 -4.69 5.70 -0.73
N SER A 125 -4.90 5.04 -1.87
CA SER A 125 -5.92 5.41 -2.84
C SER A 125 -7.27 4.77 -2.52
N ASN A 126 -8.32 5.23 -3.22
CA ASN A 126 -9.63 4.61 -3.12
C ASN A 126 -9.62 3.15 -3.60
N GLN A 127 -8.81 2.82 -4.61
CA GLN A 127 -8.77 1.45 -5.12
C GLN A 127 -8.30 0.45 -4.06
N ALA A 128 -7.40 0.85 -3.16
CA ALA A 128 -7.00 0.00 -2.04
C ALA A 128 -8.20 -0.43 -1.19
N CYS A 129 -9.19 0.45 -1.01
CA CYS A 129 -10.43 0.17 -0.29
C CYS A 129 -11.42 -0.64 -1.15
N LEU A 130 -11.54 -0.27 -2.44
CA LEU A 130 -12.50 -0.86 -3.37
C LEU A 130 -12.18 -2.31 -3.76
N LYS A 131 -10.95 -2.79 -3.55
CA LYS A 131 -10.62 -4.23 -3.64
C LYS A 131 -11.63 -5.10 -2.87
N CYS A 132 -12.10 -4.62 -1.72
CA CYS A 132 -13.03 -5.32 -0.84
C CYS A 132 -14.40 -4.63 -0.71
N HIS A 133 -14.45 -3.30 -0.86
CA HIS A 133 -15.66 -2.50 -0.59
C HIS A 133 -16.38 -1.98 -1.84
N ASP A 134 -16.05 -2.43 -3.05
CA ASP A 134 -16.75 -1.97 -4.27
C ASP A 134 -18.26 -2.30 -4.22
N SER A 135 -18.61 -3.53 -3.80
CA SER A 135 -20.01 -3.95 -3.64
C SER A 135 -20.73 -3.11 -2.57
N ASP A 136 -20.09 -2.90 -1.42
CA ASP A 136 -20.61 -2.07 -0.35
C ASP A 136 -20.86 -0.64 -0.85
N LEU A 137 -19.89 -0.02 -1.51
CA LEU A 137 -20.04 1.33 -2.03
C LEU A 137 -21.20 1.41 -3.03
N ARG A 138 -21.33 0.44 -3.94
CA ARG A 138 -22.46 0.38 -4.89
C ARG A 138 -23.79 0.26 -4.17
N ALA A 139 -23.87 -0.51 -3.10
CA ALA A 139 -25.09 -0.61 -2.27
C ALA A 139 -25.39 0.70 -1.54
N GLN A 140 -24.38 1.34 -0.94
CA GLN A 140 -24.52 2.61 -0.23
C GLN A 140 -24.97 3.75 -1.17
N LYS A 141 -24.52 3.73 -2.44
CA LYS A 141 -24.94 4.70 -3.46
C LYS A 141 -26.44 4.67 -3.79
N ARG A 142 -27.17 3.61 -3.40
CA ARG A 142 -28.62 3.47 -3.57
C ARG A 142 -29.43 3.98 -2.39
N ASP A 143 -28.78 4.33 -1.29
CA ASP A 143 -29.41 4.78 -0.05
C ASP A 143 -29.14 6.27 0.15
N GLU A 144 -30.14 7.10 -0.17
CA GLU A 144 -30.03 8.56 -0.17
C GLU A 144 -29.87 9.16 1.23
N GLN A 145 -30.15 8.39 2.28
CA GLN A 145 -29.91 8.80 3.67
C GLN A 145 -28.44 8.71 4.06
N LYS A 146 -27.60 8.07 3.23
CA LYS A 146 -26.17 7.89 3.49
C LYS A 146 -25.37 8.81 2.60
N PHE A 147 -24.22 9.28 3.10
CA PHE A 147 -23.35 10.22 2.41
C PHE A 147 -23.07 9.83 0.95
N HIS A 148 -22.72 8.56 0.71
CA HIS A 148 -22.41 8.06 -0.64
C HIS A 148 -23.62 8.01 -1.59
N GLY A 149 -24.84 8.00 -1.07
CA GLY A 149 -26.09 7.96 -1.85
C GLY A 149 -26.74 9.31 -2.08
N ILE A 150 -26.29 10.39 -1.42
CA ILE A 150 -26.79 11.76 -1.65
C ILE A 150 -26.52 12.15 -3.11
N PRO A 151 -27.53 12.53 -3.92
CA PRO A 151 -27.37 12.83 -5.34
C PRO A 151 -26.20 13.76 -5.67
N ASP A 152 -26.07 14.88 -4.94
CA ASP A 152 -25.00 15.87 -5.14
C ASP A 152 -23.60 15.36 -4.78
N HIS A 153 -23.50 14.30 -3.99
CA HIS A 153 -22.24 13.68 -3.58
C HIS A 153 -21.86 12.46 -4.43
N ARG A 154 -22.78 11.86 -5.21
CA ARG A 154 -22.50 10.65 -6.02
C ARG A 154 -21.36 10.82 -7.02
N HIS A 155 -21.19 12.05 -7.50
CA HIS A 155 -20.18 12.44 -8.49
C HIS A 155 -18.93 13.07 -7.86
N LYS A 156 -18.91 13.27 -6.54
CA LYS A 156 -17.76 13.83 -5.84
C LYS A 156 -16.77 12.72 -5.52
N THR A 157 -15.54 12.89 -5.99
CA THR A 157 -14.45 11.97 -5.70
C THR A 157 -13.64 12.50 -4.53
N LEU A 158 -13.88 11.96 -3.35
CA LEU A 158 -13.06 12.18 -2.16
C LEU A 158 -12.24 10.92 -1.85
N PRO A 159 -11.02 11.04 -1.32
CA PRO A 159 -10.29 9.89 -0.79
C PRO A 159 -11.11 9.21 0.32
N CYS A 160 -11.30 7.90 0.30
CA CYS A 160 -12.05 7.17 1.34
C CYS A 160 -11.48 7.48 2.73
N VAL A 161 -10.16 7.53 2.83
CA VAL A 161 -9.40 7.82 4.05
C VAL A 161 -9.55 9.26 4.55
N SER A 162 -10.14 10.18 3.77
CA SER A 162 -10.40 11.54 4.26
C SER A 162 -11.48 11.56 5.33
N CYS A 163 -12.48 10.66 5.23
CA CYS A 163 -13.51 10.48 6.24
C CYS A 163 -13.23 9.24 7.12
N HIS A 164 -12.81 8.14 6.51
CA HIS A 164 -12.49 6.88 7.18
C HIS A 164 -11.02 6.79 7.57
N ARG A 165 -10.59 7.60 8.55
CA ARG A 165 -9.20 7.57 9.01
C ARG A 165 -8.87 6.24 9.68
N THR A 166 -7.95 5.49 9.07
CA THR A 166 -7.78 4.08 9.41
C THR A 166 -7.04 3.85 10.73
N HIS A 167 -6.07 4.71 11.04
CA HIS A 167 -5.22 4.58 12.21
C HIS A 167 -5.66 5.44 13.41
N ASP A 168 -6.57 6.38 13.20
CA ASP A 168 -7.07 7.24 14.27
C ASP A 168 -8.04 6.44 15.17
N ARG A 169 -8.13 6.85 16.43
CA ARG A 169 -9.07 6.23 17.37
C ARG A 169 -10.50 6.55 16.95
N GLY A 170 -11.34 5.53 16.91
CA GLY A 170 -12.75 5.64 16.53
C GLY A 170 -13.62 4.69 17.34
N ARG A 171 -14.93 4.87 17.25
CA ARG A 171 -15.93 4.05 17.94
C ARG A 171 -16.60 3.07 16.97
N ARG A 172 -16.72 1.80 17.35
CA ARG A 172 -17.28 0.74 16.49
C ARG A 172 -18.71 1.04 16.06
N GLU A 173 -19.52 1.61 16.96
CA GLU A 173 -20.92 1.99 16.74
C GLU A 173 -21.07 3.03 15.63
N ARG A 174 -20.02 3.83 15.43
CA ARG A 174 -19.91 4.83 14.36
C ARG A 174 -19.00 4.39 13.22
N ARG A 175 -18.76 3.08 13.10
CA ARG A 175 -17.88 2.49 12.08
C ARG A 175 -16.49 3.12 12.07
N PHE A 176 -15.98 3.43 13.26
CA PHE A 176 -14.68 4.06 13.49
C PHE A 176 -14.51 5.46 12.85
N LEU A 177 -15.61 6.14 12.52
CA LEU A 177 -15.58 7.54 12.14
C LEU A 177 -15.26 8.42 13.35
N ASP A 178 -14.42 9.43 13.12
CA ASP A 178 -14.23 10.56 14.03
C ASP A 178 -15.12 11.73 13.57
N ASP A 179 -16.03 12.17 14.43
CA ASP A 179 -16.97 13.26 14.15
C ASP A 179 -16.25 14.56 13.79
N VAL A 180 -15.15 14.88 14.49
CA VAL A 180 -14.42 16.13 14.27
C VAL A 180 -13.80 16.10 12.88
N ASN A 181 -13.15 14.98 12.53
CA ASN A 181 -12.62 14.80 11.18
C ASN A 181 -13.73 14.84 10.11
N VAL A 182 -14.82 14.08 10.26
CA VAL A 182 -15.92 14.06 9.28
C VAL A 182 -16.52 15.45 9.10
N ARG A 183 -16.80 16.17 10.20
CA ARG A 183 -17.29 17.55 10.17
C ARG A 183 -16.32 18.47 9.41
N SER A 184 -15.02 18.36 9.68
CA SER A 184 -14.01 19.14 8.96
C SER A 184 -14.00 18.86 7.46
N GLN A 185 -14.31 17.63 7.03
CA GLN A 185 -14.43 17.30 5.61
C GLN A 185 -15.68 17.92 4.99
N CYS A 186 -16.82 17.92 5.70
CA CYS A 186 -18.05 18.58 5.23
C CYS A 186 -17.84 20.09 5.09
N GLN A 187 -17.20 20.74 6.07
CA GLN A 187 -16.97 22.18 6.10
C GLN A 187 -16.10 22.70 4.95
N ARG A 188 -15.25 21.85 4.35
CA ARG A 188 -14.46 22.22 3.16
C ARG A 188 -15.33 22.67 1.98
N CYS A 189 -16.55 22.15 1.90
CA CYS A 189 -17.52 22.51 0.85
C CYS A 189 -18.73 23.26 1.40
N HIS A 190 -19.15 22.96 2.63
CA HIS A 190 -20.33 23.52 3.29
C HIS A 190 -19.92 24.45 4.44
N ARG A 191 -19.48 25.66 4.10
CA ARG A 191 -18.97 26.64 5.07
C ARG A 191 -19.99 27.02 6.15
N ASP A 192 -21.28 26.90 5.85
CA ASP A 192 -22.37 27.31 6.77
C ASP A 192 -22.73 26.23 7.82
N LEU A 193 -22.06 25.06 7.82
CA LEU A 193 -22.27 24.00 8.83
C LEU A 193 -21.50 24.25 10.14
N GLU A 194 -20.96 25.44 10.38
CA GLU A 194 -20.22 25.79 11.60
C GLU A 194 -21.12 26.05 12.82
N GLU A 195 -22.41 26.38 12.62
CA GLU A 195 -23.29 26.93 13.67
C GLU A 195 -24.29 25.92 14.30
N SER A 196 -24.23 24.63 13.97
CA SER A 196 -25.20 23.61 14.44
C SER A 196 -24.63 22.53 15.36
#